data_AF-U6RRU7-F1
#
_entry.id   AF-U6RRU7-F1
#
_cell.length_a   1.000
_cell.length_b   1.000
_cell.length_c   1.000
_cell.angle_alpha   90.00
_cell.angle_beta   90.00
_cell.angle_gamma   90.00
#
_symmetry.space_group_name_H-M   'P 1'
#
loop_
_entity.id
_entity.type
_entity.pdbx_description
1 polymer ?
#
loop_
_entity_poly.entity_id
_entity_poly.type
_entity_poly.pdbx_seq_one_letter_code
_entity_poly.pdbx_strand_id
1 'polypeptide(L)'
;MKDCSLNSTFPNSGNWKYKGETIEEVLRKDSGYIKDLIKLHPYFCLSKECMFEAQQITKGFYDKWVKPKHMPQNIFEGLRVYSKPYDFDFNDEEVVRLNNLKLSNT
;
A
#
# COMPACT_ATOMS: atom_id res chain seq x y z
N MET A 1 11.33 9.42 -9.42
CA MET A 1 10.75 8.43 -8.48
C MET A 1 10.67 7.10 -9.21
N LYS A 2 10.73 5.96 -8.51
CA LYS A 2 10.64 4.64 -9.13
C LYS A 2 9.23 4.10 -8.85
N ASP A 3 8.40 4.10 -9.87
CA ASP A 3 7.10 3.44 -9.84
C ASP A 3 7.30 1.94 -9.57
N CYS A 4 6.45 1.38 -8.71
CA CYS A 4 6.57 -0.02 -8.29
C CYS A 4 5.75 -0.91 -9.21
N SER A 5 6.39 -1.97 -9.72
CA SER A 5 5.74 -3.09 -10.40
C SER A 5 5.42 -4.22 -9.42
N LEU A 6 4.58 -5.19 -9.81
CA LEU A 6 4.22 -6.34 -8.96
C LEU A 6 5.44 -7.09 -8.40
N ASN A 7 6.47 -7.29 -9.24
CA ASN A 7 7.70 -8.00 -8.88
C ASN A 7 8.71 -7.12 -8.12
N SER A 8 8.39 -5.85 -7.87
CA SER A 8 9.26 -4.98 -7.08
C SER A 8 9.28 -5.48 -5.64
N THR A 9 10.48 -5.67 -5.10
CA THR A 9 10.65 -6.11 -3.72
C THR A 9 10.80 -4.93 -2.77
N PHE A 10 10.23 -5.07 -1.57
CA PHE A 10 10.46 -4.11 -0.50
C PHE A 10 11.93 -4.13 -0.05
N PRO A 11 12.56 -2.96 0.18
CA PRO A 11 13.95 -2.90 0.63
C PRO A 11 14.18 -3.66 1.94
N ASN A 12 15.28 -4.42 2.01
CA ASN A 12 15.68 -5.11 3.24
C ASN A 12 16.15 -4.16 4.36
N SER A 13 16.58 -2.96 3.99
CA SER A 13 16.98 -1.90 4.90
C SER A 13 15.80 -0.99 5.29
N GLY A 14 15.87 -0.38 6.48
CA GLY A 14 14.86 0.59 6.95
C GLY A 14 13.69 -0.04 7.71
N ASN A 15 12.57 0.67 7.78
CA ASN A 15 11.42 0.34 8.63
C ASN A 15 10.24 -0.32 7.87
N TRP A 16 10.49 -0.90 6.69
CA TRP A 16 9.48 -1.64 5.93
C TRP A 16 8.99 -2.87 6.69
N LYS A 17 7.68 -3.17 6.62
CA LYS A 17 7.04 -4.31 7.31
C LYS A 17 7.35 -5.63 6.61
N TYR A 18 7.29 -5.65 5.28
CA TYR A 18 7.37 -6.84 4.44
C TYR A 18 8.69 -6.89 3.66
N LYS A 19 9.81 -6.73 4.35
CA LYS A 19 11.16 -6.68 3.76
C LYS A 19 11.43 -7.91 2.90
N GLY A 20 11.87 -7.69 1.66
CA GLY A 20 12.18 -8.77 0.72
C GLY A 20 10.97 -9.41 0.05
N GLU A 21 9.74 -9.17 0.52
CA GLU A 21 8.52 -9.59 -0.16
C GLU A 21 8.25 -8.66 -1.37
N THR A 22 7.61 -9.20 -2.39
CA THR A 22 7.16 -8.48 -3.59
C THR A 22 5.87 -7.69 -3.32
N ILE A 23 5.58 -6.70 -4.15
CA ILE A 23 4.29 -5.98 -4.09
C ILE A 23 3.12 -6.97 -4.25
N GLU A 24 3.23 -7.96 -5.12
CA GLU A 24 2.16 -8.97 -5.31
C GLU A 24 1.89 -9.78 -4.03
N GLU A 25 2.93 -10.33 -3.41
CA GLU A 25 2.80 -11.09 -2.15
C GLU A 25 2.11 -10.26 -1.08
N VAL A 26 2.50 -8.99 -0.97
CA VAL A 26 1.92 -8.08 0.02
C VAL A 26 0.50 -7.67 -0.33
N LEU A 27 0.14 -7.47 -1.61
CA LEU A 27 -1.25 -7.22 -2.02
C LEU A 27 -2.19 -8.37 -1.60
N ARG A 28 -1.74 -9.61 -1.75
CA ARG A 28 -2.53 -10.80 -1.37
C ARG A 28 -2.63 -10.99 0.15
N LYS A 29 -1.61 -10.58 0.90
CA LYS A 29 -1.48 -10.80 2.35
C LYS A 29 -2.01 -9.64 3.19
N ASP A 30 -1.79 -8.41 2.74
CA ASP A 30 -2.04 -7.15 3.45
C ASP A 30 -2.18 -5.99 2.45
N SER A 31 -3.15 -6.07 1.55
CA SER A 31 -3.47 -5.01 0.58
C SER A 31 -3.70 -3.65 1.25
N GLY A 32 -4.22 -3.64 2.48
CA GLY A 32 -4.34 -2.45 3.30
C GLY A 32 -3.02 -1.73 3.56
N TYR A 33 -1.93 -2.46 3.76
CA TYR A 33 -0.60 -1.86 3.90
C TYR A 33 -0.18 -1.10 2.63
N ILE A 34 -0.43 -1.67 1.45
CA ILE A 34 -0.14 -0.99 0.17
C ILE A 34 -0.98 0.28 0.01
N LYS A 35 -2.26 0.24 0.39
CA LYS A 35 -3.11 1.44 0.44
C LYS A 35 -2.47 2.51 1.29
N ASP A 36 -2.06 2.17 2.52
CA ASP A 36 -1.53 3.16 3.45
C ASP A 36 -0.18 3.71 2.97
N LEU A 37 0.64 2.93 2.29
CA LEU A 37 1.84 3.43 1.62
C LEU A 37 1.48 4.46 0.54
N ILE A 38 0.48 4.19 -0.30
CA ILE A 38 0.00 5.17 -1.30
C ILE A 38 -0.56 6.42 -0.62
N LYS A 39 -1.26 6.32 0.51
CA LYS A 39 -1.82 7.51 1.18
C LYS A 39 -0.75 8.31 1.94
N LEU A 40 0.14 7.64 2.66
CA LEU A 40 1.00 8.26 3.69
C LEU A 40 2.46 8.41 3.26
N HIS A 41 2.98 7.54 2.40
CA HIS A 41 4.39 7.58 2.00
C HIS A 41 4.56 8.46 0.74
N PRO A 42 5.20 9.64 0.83
CA PRO A 42 5.20 10.63 -0.26
C PRO A 42 5.71 10.10 -1.60
N TYR A 43 6.71 9.23 -1.55
CA TYR A 43 7.40 8.72 -2.74
C TYR A 43 6.97 7.32 -3.19
N PHE A 44 5.92 6.75 -2.58
CA PHE A 44 5.41 5.43 -2.96
C PHE A 44 4.21 5.59 -3.89
N CYS A 45 4.29 4.95 -5.06
CA CYS A 45 3.17 4.77 -5.99
C CYS A 45 3.38 3.49 -6.80
N LEU A 46 2.27 2.87 -7.20
CA LEU A 46 2.25 1.75 -8.15
C LEU A 46 2.26 2.30 -9.58
N SER A 47 2.91 1.58 -10.50
CA SER A 47 2.78 1.87 -11.94
C SER A 47 1.32 1.69 -12.38
N LYS A 48 0.96 2.18 -13.57
CA LYS A 48 -0.41 2.04 -14.10
C LYS A 48 -0.79 0.57 -14.25
N GLU A 49 0.13 -0.24 -14.76
CA GLU A 49 -0.04 -1.68 -14.94
C GLU A 49 -0.18 -2.36 -13.58
N CYS A 50 0.66 -2.01 -12.61
CA CYS A 50 0.60 -2.59 -11.27
C CYS A 50 -0.69 -2.20 -10.53
N MET A 51 -1.21 -0.99 -10.74
CA MET A 51 -2.51 -0.57 -10.19
C MET A 51 -3.67 -1.38 -10.78
N PHE A 52 -3.65 -1.60 -12.10
CA PHE A 52 -4.67 -2.42 -12.77
C PHE A 52 -4.67 -3.86 -12.22
N GLU A 53 -3.49 -4.46 -12.05
CA GLU A 53 -3.38 -5.80 -11.47
C GLU A 53 -3.81 -5.83 -9.99
N ALA A 54 -3.44 -4.81 -9.20
CA ALA A 54 -3.88 -4.68 -7.82
C ALA A 54 -5.42 -4.66 -7.73
N GLN A 55 -6.09 -3.92 -8.61
CA GLN A 55 -7.55 -3.88 -8.71
C GLN A 55 -8.17 -5.25 -9.02
N GLN A 56 -7.52 -6.07 -9.85
CA GLN A 56 -8.00 -7.43 -10.12
C GLN A 56 -7.78 -8.36 -8.93
N ILE A 57 -6.61 -8.30 -8.29
CA ILE A 57 -6.22 -9.15 -7.16
C ILE A 57 -7.12 -8.90 -5.94
N THR A 58 -7.42 -7.64 -5.66
CA THR A 58 -8.14 -7.24 -4.43
C THR A 58 -9.64 -7.03 -4.64
N LYS A 59 -10.17 -7.34 -5.84
CA LYS A 59 -11.57 -7.11 -6.15
C LYS A 59 -12.49 -7.84 -5.15
N GLY A 60 -13.37 -7.10 -4.49
CA GLY A 60 -14.29 -7.65 -3.49
C GLY A 60 -13.67 -7.87 -2.11
N PHE A 61 -12.43 -7.40 -1.88
CA PHE A 61 -11.86 -7.33 -0.55
C PHE A 61 -12.64 -6.35 0.31
N TYR A 62 -12.92 -6.73 1.55
CA TYR A 62 -13.65 -5.87 2.48
C TYR A 62 -12.67 -5.18 3.41
N ASP A 63 -12.72 -3.85 3.48
CA ASP A 63 -11.87 -3.09 4.39
C ASP A 63 -12.22 -3.43 5.86
N LYS A 64 -11.44 -4.35 6.44
CA LYS A 64 -11.55 -4.75 7.86
C LYS A 64 -10.69 -3.87 8.74
N TRP A 65 -10.28 -2.70 8.27
CA TRP A 65 -9.42 -1.82 9.05
C TRP A 65 -10.03 -1.45 10.38
N VAL A 66 -9.31 -1.79 11.45
CA VAL A 66 -9.66 -1.37 12.81
C VAL A 66 -8.75 -0.22 13.19
N LYS A 67 -9.36 0.96 13.38
CA LYS A 67 -8.62 2.17 13.77
C LYS A 67 -7.88 1.95 15.09
N PRO A 68 -6.60 2.35 15.19
CA PRO A 68 -5.85 2.21 16.42
C PRO A 68 -6.43 3.03 17.58
N LYS A 69 -6.31 2.52 18.80
CA LYS A 69 -6.75 3.22 20.04
C LYS A 69 -5.84 4.40 20.44
N HIS A 70 -4.63 4.46 19.91
CA HIS A 70 -3.65 5.50 20.21
C HIS A 70 -3.26 6.28 18.94
N MET A 71 -3.02 7.58 19.10
CA MET A 71 -2.60 8.45 17.99
C MET A 71 -1.11 8.19 17.69
N PRO A 72 -0.73 7.84 16.45
CA PRO A 72 0.66 7.59 16.09
C PRO A 72 1.49 8.89 16.13
N GLN A 73 2.73 8.82 16.63
CA GLN A 73 3.63 9.98 16.72
C GLN A 73 4.36 10.28 15.40
N ASN A 74 4.38 9.33 14.46
CA ASN A 74 4.97 9.51 13.12
C ASN A 74 4.29 8.63 12.06
N ILE A 75 4.59 8.85 10.77
CA ILE A 75 3.95 8.12 9.66
C ILE A 75 4.19 6.61 9.72
N PHE A 76 5.38 6.18 10.17
CA PHE A 76 5.72 4.77 10.29
C PHE A 76 5.04 4.16 11.51
N GLU A 77 4.82 4.92 12.58
CA GLU A 77 3.97 4.52 13.67
C GLU A 77 2.55 4.32 13.19
N GLY A 78 2.01 5.24 12.38
CA GLY A 78 0.71 5.08 11.73
C GLY A 78 0.62 3.72 11.05
N LEU A 79 1.58 3.41 10.19
CA LEU A 79 1.74 2.11 9.51
C LEU A 79 2.04 0.92 10.44
N ARG A 80 2.63 1.14 11.63
CA ARG A 80 2.97 0.11 12.63
C ARG A 80 1.84 -0.19 13.60
N VAL A 81 0.88 0.72 13.83
CA VAL A 81 -0.23 0.44 14.76
C VAL A 81 -1.24 -0.57 14.20
N TYR A 82 -1.07 -0.97 12.93
CA TYR A 82 -1.74 -2.11 12.32
C TYR A 82 -1.15 -3.41 12.87
N SER A 83 -1.67 -3.85 14.02
CA SER A 83 -1.26 -5.12 14.66
C SER A 83 -1.51 -6.36 13.79
N LYS A 84 -2.39 -6.25 12.78
CA LYS A 84 -2.77 -7.36 11.90
C LYS A 84 -2.88 -6.89 10.45
N PRO A 85 -2.55 -7.75 9.47
CA PRO A 85 -2.90 -7.54 8.08
C PRO A 85 -4.39 -7.31 7.90
N TYR A 86 -4.76 -6.51 6.91
CA TYR A 86 -6.16 -6.30 6.54
C TYR A 86 -6.33 -6.13 5.05
N ASP A 87 -7.50 -6.56 4.58
CA ASP A 87 -7.85 -6.54 3.17
C ASP A 87 -8.30 -5.13 2.76
N PHE A 88 -7.99 -4.70 1.54
CA PHE A 88 -8.50 -3.46 0.95
C PHE A 88 -8.70 -3.61 -0.56
N ASP A 89 -9.82 -3.10 -1.09
CA ASP A 89 -10.13 -3.13 -2.51
C ASP A 89 -9.59 -1.88 -3.24
N PHE A 90 -8.63 -2.09 -4.15
CA PHE A 90 -8.03 -1.05 -4.98
C PHE A 90 -8.94 -0.47 -6.07
N ASN A 91 -10.18 -0.95 -6.21
CA ASN A 91 -11.20 -0.28 -7.02
C ASN A 91 -11.72 1.03 -6.37
N ASP A 92 -11.24 1.38 -5.17
CA ASP A 92 -11.51 2.66 -4.51
C ASP A 92 -10.96 3.86 -5.30
N GLU A 93 -11.86 4.77 -5.68
CA GLU A 93 -11.54 5.94 -6.52
C GLU A 93 -10.56 6.91 -5.85
N GLU A 94 -10.58 7.04 -4.51
CA GLU A 94 -9.70 7.94 -3.78
C GLU A 94 -8.24 7.48 -3.92
N VAL A 95 -8.00 6.18 -3.72
CA VAL A 95 -6.67 5.57 -3.79
C VAL A 95 -6.12 5.61 -5.21
N VAL A 96 -6.95 5.30 -6.20
CA VAL A 96 -6.57 5.39 -7.62
C VAL A 96 -6.18 6.82 -7.98
N ARG A 97 -6.97 7.81 -7.57
CA ARG A 97 -6.69 9.22 -7.81
C ARG A 97 -5.38 9.66 -7.15
N LEU A 98 -5.15 9.28 -5.89
CA LEU A 98 -3.91 9.61 -5.17
C LEU A 98 -2.68 8.99 -5.84
N ASN A 99 -2.77 7.74 -6.26
CA ASN A 99 -1.67 7.08 -6.98
C ASN A 99 -1.35 7.80 -8.29
N ASN A 100 -2.37 8.15 -9.07
CA ASN A 100 -2.21 8.87 -10.34
C ASN A 100 -1.58 10.25 -10.17
N LEU A 101 -1.94 10.99 -9.12
CA LEU A 101 -1.32 12.28 -8.80
C LEU A 101 0.18 12.15 -8.49
N LYS A 102 0.59 11.05 -7.85
CA LYS A 102 2.01 10.79 -7.58
C LYS A 102 2.77 10.39 -8.84
N LEU A 103 2.14 9.58 -9.70
CA LEU A 103 2.70 9.22 -11.01
C LEU A 103 2.90 10.45 -11.90
N SER A 104 1.97 11.41 -11.92
CA SER A 104 2.08 12.62 -12.76
C SER A 104 3.11 13.63 -12.26
N ASN A 105 3.47 13.56 -10.97
CA ASN A 105 4.50 14.42 -10.36
C ASN A 105 5.89 13.78 -10.41
N THR A 106 6.06 12.72 -11.21
CA THR A 106 7.33 12.02 -11.45
C THR A 106 7.91 12.38 -12.80
#